data_AF-A0A2G6LI73-F1
#
_entry.id   AF-A0A2G6LI73-F1
#
_cell.length_a   1.000
_cell.length_b   1.000
_cell.length_c   1.000
_cell.angle_alpha   90.00
_cell.angle_beta   90.00
_cell.angle_gamma   90.00
#
_symmetry.space_group_name_H-M   'P 1'
#
loop_
_entity.id
_entity.type
_entity.pdbx_description
1 polymer ?
#
loop_
_entity_poly.entity_id
_entity_poly.type
_entity_poly.pdbx_seq_one_letter_code
_entity_poly.pdbx_strand_id
1 'polypeptide(L)'
;MSQLQFLNFTFSFTSIYIVISIFVAIVIWMGGNKLISTKGKMPNSTWFYLGSTLETLWFFVSGTILYFVEMSPIYKVVPVVYMIYSLYGWIYVTRLISTNEIPNSAEDIIIPKPYIEYSQAFAMVFLLLCIGLLVLPWVAPQLI
;
A
#
# COMPACT_ATOMS: atom_id res chain seq x y z
N MET A 1 -23.38 14.31 -13.38
CA MET A 1 -23.54 13.80 -12.01
C MET A 1 -24.59 14.64 -11.30
N SER A 2 -25.64 14.05 -10.72
CA SER A 2 -26.53 14.82 -9.83
C SER A 2 -25.81 15.11 -8.51
N GLN A 3 -26.17 16.20 -7.81
CA GLN A 3 -25.57 16.55 -6.50
C GLN A 3 -25.69 15.41 -5.48
N LEU A 4 -26.74 14.59 -5.59
CA LEU A 4 -26.99 13.43 -4.71
C LEU A 4 -25.99 12.29 -4.96
N GLN A 5 -25.67 12.00 -6.23
CA GLN A 5 -24.66 10.98 -6.57
C GLN A 5 -23.26 11.40 -6.12
N PHE A 6 -22.95 12.70 -6.18
CA PHE A 6 -21.67 13.25 -5.70
C PHE A 6 -21.48 13.05 -4.19
N LEU A 7 -22.51 13.37 -3.40
CA LEU A 7 -22.46 13.20 -1.94
C LEU A 7 -22.35 11.72 -1.56
N ASN A 8 -23.10 10.85 -2.23
CA ASN A 8 -23.05 9.41 -1.97
C ASN A 8 -21.68 8.78 -2.29
N PHE A 9 -21.02 9.21 -3.37
CA PHE A 9 -19.66 8.74 -3.67
C PHE A 9 -18.63 9.30 -2.68
N THR A 10 -18.67 10.61 -2.42
CA THR A 10 -17.68 11.29 -1.55
C THR A 10 -17.66 10.71 -0.13
N PHE A 11 -18.82 10.32 0.41
CA PHE A 11 -18.96 9.71 1.73
C PHE A 11 -19.09 8.17 1.70
N SER A 12 -18.78 7.52 0.57
CA SER A 12 -18.83 6.06 0.47
C SER A 12 -17.66 5.40 1.19
N PHE A 13 -17.84 4.16 1.65
CA PHE A 13 -16.73 3.34 2.16
C PHE A 13 -15.61 3.18 1.12
N THR A 14 -15.95 3.16 -0.16
CA THR A 14 -15.01 3.07 -1.29
C THR A 14 -14.09 4.29 -1.36
N SER A 15 -14.64 5.52 -1.33
CA SER A 15 -13.82 6.73 -1.40
C SER A 15 -12.92 6.86 -0.18
N ILE A 16 -13.44 6.57 1.01
CA ILE A 16 -12.68 6.59 2.26
C ILE A 16 -11.50 5.60 2.19
N TYR A 17 -11.76 4.37 1.74
CA TYR A 17 -10.70 3.36 1.58
C TYR A 17 -9.62 3.79 0.59
N ILE A 18 -10.01 4.37 -0.56
CA ILE A 18 -9.05 4.85 -1.58
C ILE A 18 -8.23 6.02 -1.03
N VAL A 19 -8.85 6.97 -0.31
CA VAL A 19 -8.15 8.08 0.33
C VAL A 19 -7.13 7.57 1.35
N ILE A 20 -7.51 6.63 2.22
CA ILE A 20 -6.56 6.06 3.20
C ILE A 20 -5.45 5.26 2.50
N SER A 21 -5.74 4.60 1.38
CA SER A 21 -4.74 3.91 0.57
C SER A 21 -3.68 4.85 -0.02
N ILE A 22 -4.01 6.13 -0.28
CA ILE A 22 -3.02 7.17 -0.63
C ILE A 22 -2.06 7.40 0.53
N PHE A 23 -2.58 7.51 1.76
CA PHE A 23 -1.73 7.67 2.95
C PHE A 23 -0.80 6.47 3.15
N VAL A 24 -1.31 5.25 2.95
CA VAL A 24 -0.50 4.02 3.02
C VAL A 24 0.62 4.05 1.96
N ALA A 25 0.32 4.48 0.74
CA ALA A 25 1.33 4.63 -0.31
C ALA A 25 2.45 5.61 0.10
N ILE A 26 2.09 6.75 0.71
CA ILE A 26 3.06 7.73 1.20
C ILE A 26 3.94 7.11 2.30
N VAL A 27 3.35 6.35 3.22
CA VAL A 27 4.07 5.65 4.29
C VAL A 27 5.10 4.67 3.72
N ILE A 28 4.70 3.83 2.75
CA ILE A 28 5.62 2.88 2.07
C ILE A 28 6.78 3.64 1.43
N TRP A 29 6.49 4.70 0.70
CA TRP A 29 7.51 5.47 0.00
C TRP A 29 8.51 6.12 0.96
N MET A 30 8.01 6.73 2.05
CA MET A 30 8.82 7.31 3.11
C MET A 30 9.64 6.25 3.86
N GLY A 31 9.08 5.06 4.11
CA GLY A 31 9.77 3.92 4.71
C GLY A 31 10.96 3.48 3.87
N GLY A 32 10.79 3.43 2.54
CA GLY A 32 11.87 3.17 1.60
C GLY A 32 13.00 4.20 1.68
N ASN A 33 12.68 5.49 1.77
CA ASN A 33 13.70 6.54 1.92
C ASN A 33 14.49 6.40 3.21
N LYS A 34 13.82 6.03 4.31
CA LYS A 34 14.49 5.77 5.58
C LYS A 34 15.42 4.57 5.47
N LEU A 35 14.99 3.47 4.84
CA LEU A 35 15.84 2.31 4.60
C LEU A 35 17.05 2.63 3.71
N ILE A 36 16.90 3.45 2.67
CA ILE A 36 18.04 3.91 1.86
C ILE A 36 19.04 4.69 2.72
N SER A 37 18.55 5.58 3.59
CA SER A 37 19.41 6.38 4.46
C SER A 37 20.18 5.55 5.49
N THR A 38 19.66 4.38 5.88
CA THR A 38 20.29 3.44 6.81
C THR A 38 21.02 2.29 6.11
N LYS A 39 21.28 2.40 4.80
CA LYS A 39 21.93 1.37 3.96
C LYS A 39 21.22 0.01 4.02
N GLY A 40 19.89 0.02 4.13
CA GLY A 40 19.03 -1.15 4.19
C GLY A 40 18.83 -1.72 5.58
N LYS A 41 19.48 -1.19 6.63
CA LYS A 41 19.24 -1.60 8.02
C LYS A 41 17.90 -1.06 8.52
N MET A 42 17.16 -1.84 9.30
CA MET A 42 15.90 -1.36 9.87
C MET A 42 16.16 -0.16 10.80
N PRO A 43 15.53 1.01 10.56
CA PRO A 43 15.67 2.15 11.45
C PRO A 43 15.00 1.85 12.80
N ASN A 44 15.73 2.00 13.90
CA ASN A 44 15.15 1.93 15.24
C ASN A 44 14.38 3.22 15.55
N SER A 45 13.19 3.35 14.96
CA SER A 45 12.32 4.52 15.12
C SER A 45 10.86 4.09 15.22
N THR A 46 10.13 4.65 16.19
CA THR A 46 8.70 4.36 16.41
C THR A 46 7.86 4.58 15.16
N TRP A 47 8.18 5.61 14.36
CA TRP A 47 7.49 5.88 13.10
C TRP A 47 7.64 4.74 12.08
N PHE A 48 8.83 4.17 11.95
CA PHE A 48 9.09 3.07 11.01
C PHE A 48 8.34 1.78 11.43
N TYR A 49 8.32 1.49 12.73
CA TYR A 49 7.56 0.36 13.27
C TYR A 49 6.06 0.53 13.08
N LEU A 50 5.51 1.71 13.38
CA LEU A 50 4.09 2.01 13.15
C LEU A 50 3.73 1.96 11.67
N GLY A 51 4.58 2.49 10.79
CA GLY A 51 4.39 2.42 9.34
C GLY A 51 4.35 0.98 8.83
N SER A 52 5.33 0.16 9.21
CA SER A 52 5.39 -1.26 8.84
C SER A 52 4.18 -2.06 9.36
N THR A 53 3.71 -1.72 10.58
CA THR A 53 2.50 -2.32 11.16
C THR A 53 1.26 -1.93 10.36
N LEU A 54 1.14 -0.65 10.00
CA LEU A 54 0.04 -0.13 9.19
C LEU A 54 0.01 -0.79 7.81
N GLU A 55 1.16 -0.93 7.14
CA GLU A 55 1.27 -1.63 5.86
C GLU A 55 0.81 -3.09 5.96
N THR A 56 1.26 -3.79 7.00
CA THR A 56 0.86 -5.19 7.23
C THR A 56 -0.65 -5.30 7.50
N LEU A 57 -1.20 -4.42 8.34
CA LEU A 57 -2.62 -4.39 8.65
C LEU A 57 -3.46 -4.06 7.41
N TRP A 58 -2.96 -3.19 6.53
CA TRP A 58 -3.66 -2.77 5.33
C TRP A 58 -3.92 -3.92 4.37
N PHE A 59 -3.12 -5.00 4.40
CA PHE A 59 -3.42 -6.23 3.65
C PHE A 59 -4.76 -6.84 4.08
N PHE A 60 -4.98 -6.98 5.39
CA PHE A 60 -6.21 -7.55 5.94
C PHE A 60 -7.41 -6.62 5.72
N VAL A 61 -7.20 -5.31 5.86
CA VAL A 61 -8.21 -4.30 5.53
C VAL A 61 -8.59 -4.41 4.06
N SER A 62 -7.62 -4.52 3.15
CA SER A 62 -7.85 -4.65 1.71
C SER A 62 -8.63 -5.93 1.37
N GLY A 63 -8.29 -7.06 2.00
CA GLY A 63 -9.07 -8.29 1.88
C GLY A 63 -10.51 -8.10 2.37
N THR A 64 -10.70 -7.48 3.54
CA THR A 64 -12.03 -7.21 4.11
C THR A 64 -12.87 -6.35 3.17
N ILE A 65 -12.30 -5.26 2.68
CA ILE A 65 -12.96 -4.34 1.74
C ILE A 65 -13.37 -5.09 0.47
N LEU A 66 -12.50 -5.94 -0.09
CA LEU A 66 -12.80 -6.72 -1.30
C LEU A 66 -14.02 -7.64 -1.17
N TYR A 67 -14.24 -8.23 0.01
CA TYR A 67 -15.33 -9.19 0.25
C TYR A 67 -16.60 -8.59 0.83
N PHE A 68 -16.49 -7.53 1.64
CA PHE A 68 -17.63 -7.00 2.43
C PHE A 68 -18.17 -5.66 1.92
N VAL A 69 -17.46 -4.96 1.03
CA VAL A 69 -17.92 -3.68 0.48
C VAL A 69 -18.30 -3.84 -0.98
N GLU A 70 -19.53 -3.46 -1.32
CA GLU A 70 -19.99 -3.40 -2.70
C GLU A 70 -19.27 -2.28 -3.45
N MET A 71 -18.39 -2.68 -4.38
CA MET A 71 -17.61 -1.78 -5.21
C MET A 71 -17.81 -2.12 -6.68
N SER A 72 -17.87 -1.09 -7.53
CA SER A 72 -17.73 -1.25 -8.98
C SER A 72 -16.40 -1.98 -9.29
N PRO A 73 -16.36 -2.87 -10.30
CA PRO A 73 -15.17 -3.66 -10.61
C PRO A 73 -13.88 -2.84 -10.76
N ILE A 74 -13.98 -1.61 -11.27
CA ILE A 74 -12.82 -0.72 -11.45
C ILE A 74 -12.17 -0.32 -10.11
N TYR A 75 -12.94 -0.15 -9.05
CA TYR A 75 -12.42 0.20 -7.72
C TYR A 75 -11.82 -1.00 -6.99
N LYS A 76 -12.25 -2.22 -7.32
CA LYS A 76 -11.68 -3.46 -6.76
C LYS A 76 -10.20 -3.65 -7.14
N VAL A 77 -9.71 -2.94 -8.15
CA VAL A 77 -8.31 -3.00 -8.54
C VAL A 77 -7.38 -2.48 -7.42
N VAL A 78 -7.84 -1.54 -6.59
CA VAL A 78 -7.03 -0.98 -5.49
C VAL A 78 -6.67 -2.04 -4.44
N PRO A 79 -7.64 -2.72 -3.78
CA PRO A 79 -7.31 -3.75 -2.81
C PRO A 79 -6.56 -4.94 -3.44
N VAL A 80 -6.89 -5.32 -4.68
CA VAL A 80 -6.23 -6.43 -5.37
C VAL A 80 -4.76 -6.13 -5.62
N VAL A 81 -4.44 -4.96 -6.19
CA VAL A 81 -3.06 -4.54 -6.47
C VAL A 81 -2.26 -4.43 -5.18
N TYR A 82 -2.86 -3.88 -4.12
CA TYR A 82 -2.22 -3.80 -2.81
C TYR A 82 -1.89 -5.19 -2.25
N MET A 83 -2.85 -6.11 -2.27
CA MET A 83 -2.66 -7.47 -1.78
C MET A 83 -1.57 -8.21 -2.54
N ILE A 84 -1.52 -8.07 -3.87
CA ILE A 84 -0.47 -8.66 -4.70
C ILE A 84 0.90 -8.15 -4.24
N TYR A 85 1.07 -6.82 -4.10
CA TYR A 85 2.30 -6.23 -3.60
C TYR A 85 2.71 -6.80 -2.23
N SER A 86 1.79 -6.84 -1.27
CA SER A 86 2.09 -7.35 0.08
C SER A 86 2.54 -8.81 0.05
N LEU A 87 1.87 -9.67 -0.74
CA LEU A 87 2.24 -11.08 -0.87
C LEU A 87 3.63 -11.25 -1.47
N TYR A 88 3.96 -10.50 -2.54
CA TYR A 88 5.30 -10.51 -3.12
C TYR A 88 6.36 -10.03 -2.12
N GLY A 89 6.05 -8.99 -1.33
CA GLY A 89 6.91 -8.51 -0.25
C GLY A 89 7.19 -9.59 0.79
N TRP A 90 6.17 -10.31 1.24
CA TRP A 90 6.32 -11.39 2.22
C TRP A 90 7.11 -12.58 1.66
N ILE A 91 6.85 -12.98 0.41
CA ILE A 91 7.62 -14.04 -0.26
C ILE A 91 9.10 -13.64 -0.31
N TYR A 92 9.38 -12.39 -0.70
CA TYR A 92 10.75 -11.88 -0.77
C TYR A 92 11.44 -11.88 0.60
N VAL A 93 10.79 -11.33 1.63
CA VAL A 93 11.34 -11.28 3.00
C VAL A 93 11.58 -12.68 3.56
N THR A 94 10.63 -13.61 3.35
CA THR A 94 10.78 -15.01 3.77
C THR A 94 11.99 -15.66 3.10
N ARG A 95 12.15 -15.43 1.79
CA ARG A 95 13.32 -15.92 1.04
C ARG A 95 14.61 -15.31 1.57
N LEU A 96 14.62 -14.00 1.81
CA LEU A 96 15.79 -13.27 2.33
C LEU A 96 16.25 -13.82 3.68
N ILE A 97 15.32 -14.13 4.59
CA ILE A 97 15.62 -14.74 5.89
C ILE A 97 16.11 -16.18 5.72
N SER A 98 15.50 -16.96 4.82
CA SER A 98 15.88 -18.37 4.62
C SER A 98 17.26 -18.58 4.01
N THR A 99 17.78 -17.61 3.24
CA THR A 99 19.06 -17.72 2.52
C THR A 99 20.25 -17.14 3.29
N ASN A 100 20.01 -16.39 4.36
CA ASN A 100 21.05 -15.82 5.20
C ASN A 100 21.09 -16.55 6.55
N GLU A 101 22.21 -16.46 7.26
CA GLU A 101 22.24 -16.89 8.66
C GLU A 101 21.16 -16.14 9.43
N ILE A 102 20.37 -16.86 10.25
CA ILE A 102 19.29 -16.26 11.03
C ILE A 102 19.92 -15.20 11.94
N PRO A 103 19.62 -13.91 11.72
CA PRO A 103 20.26 -12.87 12.49
C PRO A 103 19.80 -12.91 13.95
N ASN A 104 20.69 -12.53 14.87
CA ASN A 104 20.39 -12.48 16.30
C ASN A 104 19.29 -11.45 16.64
N SER A 105 19.07 -10.47 15.77
CA SER A 105 17.99 -9.48 15.89
C SER A 105 17.40 -9.09 14.53
N ALA A 106 16.15 -8.60 14.52
CA ALA A 106 15.51 -8.12 13.29
C ALA A 106 16.23 -6.91 12.67
N GLU A 107 16.95 -6.13 13.48
CA GLU A 107 17.67 -4.92 13.08
C GLU A 107 18.95 -5.22 12.28
N ASP A 108 19.46 -6.45 12.41
CA ASP A 108 20.62 -6.94 11.66
C ASP A 108 20.26 -7.41 10.25
N ILE A 109 18.97 -7.54 9.93
CA ILE A 109 18.51 -7.86 8.57
C ILE A 109 18.78 -6.64 7.68
N ILE A 110 19.63 -6.84 6.67
CA ILE A 110 19.91 -5.84 5.65
C ILE A 110 18.95 -6.08 4.48
N ILE A 111 18.04 -5.12 4.26
CA ILE A 111 17.12 -5.15 3.13
C ILE A 111 17.87 -4.69 1.87
N PRO A 112 17.94 -5.50 0.80
CA PRO A 112 18.66 -5.13 -0.40
C PRO A 112 18.04 -3.93 -1.12
N LYS A 113 18.90 -3.04 -1.63
CA LYS A 113 18.50 -1.82 -2.35
C LYS A 113 17.49 -2.06 -3.50
N PRO A 114 17.62 -3.10 -4.35
CA PRO A 114 16.65 -3.33 -5.42
C PRO A 114 15.22 -3.59 -4.92
N TYR A 115 15.07 -4.22 -3.76
CA TYR A 115 13.76 -4.44 -3.15
C TYR A 115 13.17 -3.13 -2.60
N ILE A 116 14.00 -2.28 -1.99
CA ILE A 116 13.56 -0.96 -1.51
C ILE A 116 13.06 -0.11 -2.68
N GLU A 117 13.82 -0.06 -3.78
CA GLU A 117 13.43 0.69 -4.99
C GLU A 117 12.16 0.12 -5.62
N TYR A 118 11.98 -1.20 -5.62
CA TYR A 118 10.74 -1.84 -6.04
C TYR A 118 9.54 -1.37 -5.20
N SER A 119 9.64 -1.37 -3.87
CA SER A 119 8.57 -0.89 -2.98
C SER A 119 8.25 0.59 -3.19
N GLN A 120 9.26 1.43 -3.43
CA GLN A 120 9.05 2.84 -3.72
C GLN A 120 8.40 3.07 -5.09
N ALA A 121 8.79 2.31 -6.11
CA ALA A 121 8.15 2.36 -7.42
C ALA A 121 6.69 1.91 -7.35
N PHE A 122 6.41 0.83 -6.62
CA PHE A 122 5.05 0.38 -6.34
C PHE A 122 4.24 1.49 -5.66
N ALA A 123 4.77 2.09 -4.59
CA ALA A 123 4.08 3.15 -3.85
C ALA A 123 3.68 4.32 -4.75
N MET A 124 4.56 4.74 -5.66
CA MET A 124 4.27 5.82 -6.62
C MET A 124 3.15 5.43 -7.60
N VAL A 125 3.23 4.24 -8.19
CA VAL A 125 2.21 3.75 -9.14
C VAL A 125 0.86 3.57 -8.42
N PHE A 126 0.87 3.02 -7.22
CA PHE A 126 -0.31 2.81 -6.40
C PHE A 126 -0.96 4.13 -5.96
N LEU A 127 -0.15 5.13 -5.61
CA LEU A 127 -0.62 6.49 -5.32
C LEU A 127 -1.30 7.12 -6.53
N LEU A 128 -0.68 7.05 -7.71
CA LEU A 128 -1.25 7.58 -8.95
C LEU A 128 -2.56 6.87 -9.33
N LEU A 129 -2.61 5.54 -9.15
CA LEU A 129 -3.82 4.76 -9.33
C LEU A 129 -4.95 5.25 -8.41
N CYS A 130 -4.67 5.42 -7.11
CA CYS A 130 -5.67 5.87 -6.15
C CYS A 130 -6.18 7.28 -6.48
N ILE A 131 -5.29 8.22 -6.80
CA ILE A 131 -5.68 9.58 -7.22
C ILE A 131 -6.50 9.53 -8.52
N GLY A 132 -6.07 8.75 -9.50
CA GLY A 132 -6.78 8.59 -10.77
C GLY A 132 -8.19 8.04 -10.58
N LEU A 133 -8.37 7.04 -9.71
CA LEU A 133 -9.67 6.47 -9.39
C LEU A 133 -10.56 7.41 -8.58
N LEU A 134 -9.99 8.23 -7.69
CA LEU A 134 -10.74 9.30 -7.06
C LEU A 134 -11.24 10.26 -8.13
N VAL A 135 -10.40 10.66 -9.09
CA VAL A 135 -10.73 11.64 -10.14
C VAL A 135 -11.69 11.10 -11.22
N LEU A 136 -11.72 9.78 -11.39
CA LEU A 136 -12.47 9.09 -12.45
C LEU A 136 -13.95 9.49 -12.60
N PRO A 137 -14.75 9.69 -11.53
CA PRO A 137 -16.15 10.09 -11.63
C PRO A 137 -16.36 11.43 -12.33
N TRP A 138 -15.36 12.31 -12.35
CA TRP A 138 -15.45 13.61 -13.01
C TRP A 138 -14.98 13.57 -14.46
N VAL A 139 -14.06 12.67 -14.79
CA VAL A 139 -13.40 12.63 -16.11
C VAL A 139 -14.04 11.58 -17.04
N ALA A 140 -14.45 10.44 -16.50
CA ALA A 140 -15.03 9.34 -17.27
C ALA A 140 -16.13 8.61 -16.46
N PRO A 141 -17.25 9.28 -16.15
CA PRO A 141 -18.34 8.72 -15.33
C PRO A 141 -18.95 7.44 -15.90
N GLN A 142 -18.86 7.21 -17.21
CA GLN A 142 -19.38 6.01 -17.89
C GLN A 142 -18.62 4.72 -17.55
N LEU A 143 -17.47 4.80 -16.88
CA LEU A 143 -16.64 3.64 -16.49
C LEU A 143 -16.94 3.13 -15.07
N ILE A 144 -17.90 3.74 -14.37
CA ILE A 144 -18.18 3.51 -12.94
C ILE A 144 -19.48 2.73 -12.76
#